data_AF-W2N9W1-F1
#
_entry.id   AF-W2N9W1-F1
#
_cell.length_a   1.000
_cell.length_b   1.000
_cell.length_c   1.000
_cell.angle_alpha   90.00
_cell.angle_beta   90.00
_cell.angle_gamma   90.00
#
_symmetry.space_group_name_H-M   'P 1'
#
loop_
_entity.id
_entity.type
_entity.pdbx_description
1 polymer ?
#
loop_
_entity_poly.entity_id
_entity_poly.type
_entity_poly.pdbx_seq_one_letter_code
_entity_poly.pdbx_strand_id
1 'polypeptide(L)'
;MVGDGINDAPALAQSDIGMAIGAGTQIAKAEADMVLVKSALTDVVVALDLARVVFSRIKLNFFFSIIYNVVGIPLAAGMFFPLIHRMMPPACAGLAMAFSSVSVVISSLLLKSYQPPVLGETDQKHHFKEDAKVIELKNMVRQKLGSSHKTYEPLSNSDEWDE
;
A
#
# COMPACT_ATOMS: atom_id res chain seq x y z
N MET A 1 -7.34 8.09 -3.31
CA MET A 1 -7.91 7.33 -4.44
C MET A 1 -6.79 6.90 -5.38
N VAL A 2 -6.99 5.88 -6.22
CA VAL A 2 -6.00 5.47 -7.24
C VAL A 2 -6.68 5.48 -8.61
N GLY A 3 -6.05 6.09 -9.61
CA GLY A 3 -6.61 6.21 -10.96
C GLY A 3 -5.52 6.34 -12.03
N ASP A 4 -5.89 6.33 -13.30
CA ASP A 4 -4.95 6.38 -14.43
C ASP A 4 -5.26 7.50 -15.44
N GLY A 5 -6.43 8.14 -15.33
CA GLY A 5 -6.99 8.95 -16.41
C GLY A 5 -7.75 10.22 -16.04
N ILE A 6 -8.32 10.84 -17.08
CA ILE A 6 -9.07 12.11 -17.02
C ILE A 6 -10.36 11.97 -16.19
N ASN A 7 -11.01 10.81 -16.30
CA ASN A 7 -12.29 10.54 -15.64
C ASN A 7 -12.13 10.39 -14.11
N ASP A 8 -10.94 9.99 -13.66
CA ASP A 8 -10.63 9.82 -12.25
C ASP A 8 -10.13 11.13 -11.62
N ALA A 9 -9.77 12.13 -12.43
CA ALA A 9 -9.15 13.36 -11.96
C ALA A 9 -9.97 14.11 -10.90
N PRO A 10 -11.31 14.29 -11.03
CA PRO A 10 -12.10 14.94 -9.99
C PRO A 10 -12.09 14.18 -8.66
N ALA A 11 -11.94 12.86 -8.72
CA ALA A 11 -11.98 11.99 -7.55
C ALA A 11 -10.57 11.76 -6.95
N LEU A 12 -9.51 11.89 -7.75
CA LEU A 12 -8.14 12.04 -7.27
C LEU A 12 -7.97 13.34 -6.48
N ALA A 13 -8.44 14.46 -7.03
CA ALA A 13 -8.36 15.78 -6.38
C ALA A 13 -9.18 15.88 -5.07
N GLN A 14 -10.27 15.13 -4.96
CA GLN A 14 -11.08 15.10 -3.74
C GLN A 14 -10.56 14.16 -2.66
N SER A 15 -9.66 13.24 -3.00
CA SER A 15 -9.19 12.24 -2.06
C SER A 15 -8.10 12.79 -1.14
N ASP A 16 -8.00 12.27 0.09
CA ASP A 16 -6.96 12.71 1.04
C ASP A 16 -5.54 12.50 0.48
N ILE A 17 -5.38 11.47 -0.37
CA ILE A 17 -4.17 11.17 -1.12
C ILE A 17 -4.56 10.59 -2.48
N GLY A 18 -4.33 11.34 -3.55
CA GLY A 18 -4.52 10.92 -4.94
C GLY A 18 -3.26 10.26 -5.52
N MET A 19 -3.38 9.00 -5.98
CA MET A 19 -2.29 8.28 -6.64
C MET A 19 -2.61 8.00 -8.12
N ALA A 20 -1.78 8.51 -9.03
CA ALA A 20 -1.87 8.21 -10.46
C ALA A 20 -0.97 7.02 -10.83
N ILE A 21 -1.48 6.06 -11.61
CA ILE A 21 -0.71 4.89 -12.07
C ILE A 21 -0.14 5.10 -13.47
N GLY A 22 1.13 4.73 -13.65
CA GLY A 22 1.82 4.64 -14.94
C GLY A 22 2.04 5.99 -15.63
N ALA A 23 2.13 5.95 -16.97
CA ALA A 23 2.12 7.15 -17.81
C ALA A 23 0.70 7.74 -17.92
N GLY A 24 -0.01 7.86 -16.79
CA GLY A 24 -1.36 8.42 -16.72
C GLY A 24 -1.47 9.74 -17.47
N THR A 25 -2.70 10.10 -17.85
CA THR A 25 -2.94 11.30 -18.66
C THR A 25 -2.38 12.55 -17.97
N GLN A 26 -1.98 13.57 -18.74
CA GLN A 26 -1.38 14.78 -18.16
C GLN A 26 -2.30 15.43 -17.10
N ILE A 27 -3.60 15.28 -17.27
CA ILE A 27 -4.61 15.73 -16.32
C ILE A 27 -4.54 14.92 -15.02
N ALA A 28 -4.44 13.59 -15.08
CA ALA A 28 -4.28 12.76 -13.89
C ALA A 28 -3.00 13.08 -13.10
N LYS A 29 -1.91 13.44 -13.80
CA LYS A 29 -0.65 13.85 -13.15
C LYS A 29 -0.70 15.23 -12.50
N ALA A 30 -1.55 16.12 -12.99
CA ALA A 30 -1.71 17.46 -12.43
C ALA A 30 -2.52 17.43 -11.12
N GLU A 31 -3.46 16.50 -11.01
CA GLU A 31 -4.38 16.40 -9.87
C GLU A 31 -3.94 15.38 -8.80
N ALA A 32 -2.99 14.48 -9.10
CA ALA A 32 -2.53 13.47 -8.15
C ALA A 32 -1.34 13.94 -7.29
N ASP A 33 -1.38 13.66 -5.99
CA ASP A 33 -0.29 13.92 -5.05
C ASP A 33 0.95 13.06 -5.30
N MET A 34 0.74 11.85 -5.83
CA MET A 34 1.81 10.89 -6.10
C MET A 34 1.59 10.18 -7.43
N VAL A 35 2.64 10.11 -8.25
CA VAL A 35 2.61 9.47 -9.56
C VAL A 35 3.52 8.24 -9.55
N LEU A 36 2.94 7.06 -9.77
CA LEU A 36 3.67 5.81 -9.92
C LEU A 36 4.18 5.69 -11.36
N VAL A 37 5.50 5.65 -11.53
CA VAL A 37 6.13 5.62 -12.87
C VAL A 37 5.85 4.30 -13.59
N LYS A 38 5.74 3.20 -12.85
CA LYS A 38 5.42 1.88 -13.40
C LYS A 38 3.92 1.63 -13.33
N SER A 39 3.38 0.88 -14.30
CA SER A 39 1.97 0.49 -14.32
C SER A 39 1.65 -0.69 -13.38
N ALA A 40 2.39 -0.85 -12.28
CA ALA A 40 2.26 -1.97 -11.36
C ALA A 40 1.48 -1.54 -10.11
N LEU A 41 0.32 -2.16 -9.87
CA LEU A 41 -0.50 -1.91 -8.67
C LEU A 41 0.22 -2.26 -7.36
N THR A 42 1.21 -3.16 -7.42
CA THR A 42 2.09 -3.51 -6.29
C THR A 42 2.82 -2.29 -5.73
N ASP A 43 3.14 -1.30 -6.58
CA ASP A 43 3.89 -0.13 -6.17
C ASP A 43 3.07 0.79 -5.25
N VAL A 44 1.73 0.73 -5.33
CA VAL A 44 0.82 1.40 -4.38
C VAL A 44 1.06 0.86 -2.96
N VAL A 45 1.16 -0.47 -2.82
CA VAL A 45 1.40 -1.11 -1.52
C VAL A 45 2.78 -0.76 -1.00
N VAL A 46 3.80 -0.79 -1.87
CA VAL A 46 5.17 -0.40 -1.51
C VAL A 46 5.24 1.07 -1.07
N ALA A 47 4.52 1.96 -1.73
CA ALA A 47 4.44 3.38 -1.37
C ALA A 47 3.83 3.59 0.02
N LEU A 48 2.72 2.91 0.31
CA LEU A 48 2.06 2.97 1.61
C LEU A 48 2.93 2.38 2.73
N ASP A 49 3.63 1.28 2.46
CA ASP A 49 4.56 0.68 3.42
C ASP A 49 5.75 1.59 3.71
N LEU A 50 6.34 2.17 2.66
CA LEU A 50 7.40 3.16 2.78
C LEU A 50 6.96 4.35 3.63
N ALA A 51 5.74 4.87 3.39
CA ALA A 51 5.18 5.96 4.18
C ALA A 51 5.08 5.61 5.67
N ARG A 52 4.66 4.38 6.02
CA ARG A 52 4.61 3.91 7.42
C ARG A 52 6.00 3.82 8.06
N VAL A 53 6.99 3.34 7.32
CA VAL A 53 8.38 3.27 7.80
C VAL A 53 8.94 4.66 8.04
N VAL A 54 8.75 5.59 7.09
CA VAL A 54 9.12 7.01 7.23
C VAL A 54 8.46 7.61 8.46
N PHE A 55 7.15 7.43 8.62
CA PHE A 55 6.42 8.01 9.74
C PHE A 55 6.88 7.46 11.10
N SER A 56 7.21 6.17 11.17
CA SER A 56 7.78 5.57 12.38
C SER A 56 9.11 6.19 12.76
N ARG A 57 9.96 6.52 11.78
CA ARG A 57 11.24 7.22 12.01
C ARG A 57 11.01 8.66 12.46
N ILE A 58 10.06 9.37 11.86
CA ILE A 58 9.67 10.74 12.28
C ILE A 58 9.22 10.72 13.74
N LYS A 59 8.38 9.77 14.15
CA LYS A 59 7.93 9.64 15.55
C LYS A 59 9.09 9.44 16.52
N LEU A 60 10.05 8.59 16.16
CA LEU A 60 11.24 8.34 16.97
C LEU A 60 12.14 9.59 17.08
N ASN A 61 12.38 10.29 15.96
CA ASN A 61 13.15 11.54 15.96
C ASN A 61 12.46 12.63 16.80
N PHE A 62 11.14 12.73 16.69
CA PHE A 62 10.33 13.67 17.47
C PHE A 62 10.36 13.34 18.97
N PHE A 63 10.30 12.05 19.33
CA PHE A 63 10.43 11.59 20.70
C PHE A 63 11.76 12.01 21.33
N PHE A 64 12.88 11.82 20.62
CA PHE A 64 14.18 12.30 21.09
C PHE A 64 14.20 13.82 21.26
N SER A 65 13.66 14.58 20.30
CA SER A 65 13.57 16.04 20.39
C SER A 65 12.80 16.51 21.63
N ILE A 66 11.68 15.87 21.94
CA ILE A 66 10.92 16.16 23.16
C ILE A 66 11.77 15.88 24.40
N ILE A 67 12.42 14.72 24.49
CA ILE A 67 13.27 14.39 25.65
C ILE A 67 14.36 15.44 25.85
N TYR A 68 15.06 15.83 24.79
CA TYR A 68 16.11 16.84 24.90
C TYR A 68 15.58 18.19 25.37
N ASN A 69 14.42 18.63 24.89
CA ASN A 69 13.80 19.88 25.33
C ASN A 69 13.28 19.79 26.78
N VAL A 70 12.64 18.68 27.15
CA VAL A 70 12.12 18.44 28.50
C VAL A 70 13.24 18.36 29.53
N VAL A 71 14.40 17.79 29.17
CA VAL A 71 15.58 17.78 30.06
C VAL A 71 16.30 19.13 30.03
N GLY A 72 16.42 19.74 28.86
CA GLY A 72 17.17 20.98 28.65
C GLY A 72 16.56 22.20 29.34
N ILE A 73 15.23 22.35 29.32
CA ILE A 73 14.54 23.50 29.91
C ILE A 73 14.74 23.56 31.44
N PRO A 74 14.51 22.50 32.25
CA PRO A 74 14.80 22.50 33.68
C PRO A 74 16.29 22.67 34.00
N LEU A 75 17.17 22.10 33.17
CA LEU A 75 18.62 22.27 33.32
C LEU A 75 19.01 23.74 33.18
N ALA A 76 18.50 24.42 32.15
CA ALA A 76 18.75 25.83 31.88
C ALA A 76 18.05 26.76 32.90
N ALA A 77 16.87 26.36 33.40
CA ALA A 77 16.13 27.06 34.45
C ALA A 77 16.81 27.00 35.83
N GLY A 78 17.95 26.29 35.95
CA GLY A 78 18.76 26.30 37.17
C GLY A 78 18.45 25.17 38.13
N MET A 79 17.92 24.03 37.67
CA MET A 79 17.74 22.83 38.52
C MET A 79 19.04 22.42 39.24
N PHE A 80 20.21 22.66 38.65
CA PHE A 80 21.52 22.39 39.25
C PHE A 80 22.16 23.59 39.97
N PHE A 81 21.51 24.76 39.95
CA PHE A 81 21.97 25.96 40.64
C PHE A 81 22.21 25.76 42.14
N PRO A 82 21.33 25.09 42.92
CA PRO A 82 21.55 24.90 44.36
C PRO A 82 22.72 23.97 44.71
N LEU A 83 23.16 23.09 43.78
CA LEU A 83 24.23 22.12 44.03
C LEU A 83 25.60 22.59 43.52
N ILE A 84 25.65 23.24 42.36
CA ILE A 84 26.92 23.51 41.64
C ILE A 84 27.23 25.02 41.61
N HIS A 85 26.30 25.90 41.99
CA HIS A 85 26.45 27.38 41.94
C HIS A 85 26.94 27.92 40.59
N ARG A 86 26.80 27.12 39.52
CA ARG A 86 27.28 27.44 38.17
C ARG A 86 26.16 27.17 37.19
N MET A 87 25.80 28.18 36.42
CA MET A 87 24.89 28.02 35.29
C MET A 87 25.58 27.16 34.22
N MET A 88 24.83 26.26 33.58
CA MET A 88 25.38 25.44 32.51
C MET A 88 25.88 26.34 31.37
N PRO A 89 27.13 26.20 30.89
CA PRO A 89 27.60 26.97 29.76
C PRO A 89 26.74 26.69 28.53
N PRO A 90 26.29 27.72 27.78
CA PRO A 90 25.49 27.53 26.58
C PRO A 90 26.20 26.70 25.50
N ALA A 91 27.53 26.63 25.53
CA ALA A 91 28.32 25.76 24.66
C ALA A 91 28.00 24.26 24.85
N CYS A 92 27.75 23.80 26.08
CA CYS A 92 27.38 22.40 26.35
C CYS A 92 25.98 22.09 25.83
N ALA A 93 25.03 23.03 25.94
CA ALA A 93 23.70 22.91 25.36
C ALA A 93 23.77 22.87 23.82
N GLY A 94 24.59 23.72 23.20
CA GLY A 94 24.83 23.71 21.76
C GLY A 94 25.46 22.41 21.25
N LEU A 95 26.41 21.84 22.01
CA LEU A 95 27.00 20.53 21.69
C LEU A 95 25.97 19.40 21.76
N ALA A 96 25.13 19.37 22.80
CA ALA A 96 24.07 18.39 22.94
C ALA A 96 23.03 18.52 21.80
N MET A 97 22.69 19.75 21.41
CA MET A 97 21.80 20.04 20.29
C MET A 97 22.38 19.54 18.95
N ALA A 98 23.68 19.77 18.72
CA ALA A 98 24.38 19.29 17.53
C ALA A 98 24.42 17.76 17.48
N PHE A 99 24.71 17.10 18.62
CA PHE A 99 24.70 15.64 18.72
C PHE A 99 23.32 15.04 18.43
N SER A 100 22.24 15.69 18.91
CA SER A 100 20.88 15.26 18.61
C SER A 100 20.59 15.30 17.11
N SER A 101 20.97 16.40 16.42
CA SER A 101 20.79 16.52 14.97
C SER A 101 21.54 15.42 14.20
N VAL A 102 22.78 15.11 14.60
CA VAL A 102 23.56 14.03 13.97
C VAL A 102 22.86 12.68 14.16
N SER A 103 22.35 12.39 15.36
CA SER A 103 21.64 11.12 15.63
C SER A 103 20.36 10.96 14.79
N VAL A 104 19.60 12.05 14.62
CA VAL A 104 18.40 12.12 13.77
C VAL A 104 18.76 11.96 12.29
N VAL A 105 19.83 12.59 11.82
CA VAL A 105 20.30 12.47 10.43
C VAL A 105 20.74 11.03 10.14
N ILE A 106 21.48 10.39 11.04
CA ILE A 106 21.86 8.98 10.91
C ILE A 106 20.61 8.08 10.87
N SER A 107 19.63 8.33 11.74
CA SER A 107 18.34 7.62 11.76
C SER A 107 17.57 7.77 10.43
N SER A 108 17.62 8.94 9.82
CA SER A 108 17.03 9.21 8.50
C SER A 108 17.82 8.56 7.35
N LEU A 109 19.16 8.55 7.41
CA LEU A 109 20.01 7.89 6.41
C LEU A 109 19.83 6.37 6.41
N LEU A 110 19.51 5.77 7.55
CA LEU A 110 19.15 4.35 7.67
C LEU A 110 17.90 3.97 6.87
N LEU A 111 17.07 4.94 6.48
CA LEU A 111 15.95 4.69 5.56
C LEU A 111 16.45 4.22 4.18
N LYS A 112 17.69 4.52 3.79
CA LYS A 112 18.31 4.02 2.55
C LYS A 112 18.43 2.48 2.55
N SER A 113 18.41 1.85 3.73
CA SER A 113 18.41 0.40 3.88
C SER A 113 17.01 -0.22 3.86
N TYR A 114 15.95 0.58 3.59
CA TYR A 114 14.60 0.06 3.41
C TYR A 114 14.57 -0.96 2.27
N GLN A 115 13.94 -2.10 2.54
CA GLN A 115 13.68 -3.14 1.55
C GLN A 115 12.17 -3.21 1.32
N PRO A 116 11.72 -3.17 0.05
CA PRO A 116 10.30 -3.28 -0.23
C PRO A 116 9.78 -4.65 0.21
N PRO A 117 8.53 -4.71 0.71
CA PRO A 117 7.93 -5.98 1.10
C PRO A 117 7.85 -6.93 -0.11
N VAL A 118 8.19 -8.20 0.11
CA VAL A 118 8.03 -9.25 -0.91
C VAL A 118 6.55 -9.56 -1.04
N LEU A 119 5.91 -8.96 -2.04
CA LEU A 119 4.54 -9.27 -2.43
C LEU A 119 4.57 -10.57 -3.24
N GLY A 120 4.57 -11.72 -2.54
CA GLY A 120 4.49 -13.04 -3.18
C GLY A 120 3.17 -13.21 -3.94
N GLU A 121 3.20 -13.93 -5.07
CA GLU A 121 2.03 -14.51 -5.76
C GLU A 121 1.33 -15.58 -4.88
N THR A 122 1.12 -15.31 -3.60
CA THR A 122 0.53 -16.27 -2.70
C THR A 122 -0.99 -16.17 -2.85
N ASP A 123 -1.57 -17.27 -3.36
CA ASP A 123 -2.96 -17.70 -3.20
C ASP A 123 -3.97 -17.48 -4.36
N GLN A 124 -3.60 -16.86 -5.47
CA GLN A 124 -4.50 -16.86 -6.66
C GLN A 124 -4.44 -18.17 -7.47
N LYS A 125 -3.26 -18.83 -7.49
CA LYS A 125 -3.07 -20.07 -8.28
C LYS A 125 -3.82 -21.27 -7.70
N HIS A 126 -4.15 -21.26 -6.41
CA HIS A 126 -4.89 -22.35 -5.77
C HIS A 126 -6.39 -22.29 -6.11
N HIS A 127 -7.04 -21.13 -5.92
CA HIS A 127 -8.44 -20.96 -6.31
C HIS A 127 -8.66 -21.10 -7.82
N PHE A 128 -7.79 -20.53 -8.67
CA PHE A 128 -7.95 -20.66 -10.13
C PHE A 128 -7.83 -22.12 -10.62
N LYS A 129 -6.98 -22.94 -9.99
CA LYS A 129 -6.88 -24.37 -10.31
C LYS A 129 -8.10 -25.17 -9.85
N GLU A 130 -8.67 -24.83 -8.70
CA GLU A 130 -9.90 -25.45 -8.22
C GLU A 130 -11.08 -25.08 -9.11
N ASP A 131 -11.22 -23.80 -9.47
CA ASP A 131 -12.27 -23.32 -10.37
C ASP A 131 -12.14 -23.96 -11.77
N ALA A 132 -10.92 -24.07 -12.31
CA ALA A 132 -10.67 -24.73 -13.59
C ALA A 132 -11.06 -26.22 -13.56
N LYS A 133 -10.71 -26.95 -12.48
CA LYS A 133 -11.10 -28.35 -12.30
C LYS A 133 -12.60 -28.53 -12.16
N VAL A 134 -13.28 -27.65 -11.44
CA VAL A 134 -14.74 -27.71 -11.26
C VAL A 134 -15.45 -27.45 -12.59
N ILE A 135 -14.94 -26.50 -13.40
CA ILE A 135 -15.46 -26.24 -14.75
C ILE A 135 -15.22 -27.44 -15.67
N GLU A 136 -14.04 -28.05 -15.64
CA GLU A 136 -13.71 -29.23 -16.44
C GLU A 136 -14.58 -30.43 -16.04
N LEU A 137 -14.76 -30.68 -14.75
CA LEU A 137 -15.63 -31.74 -14.23
C LEU A 137 -17.08 -31.51 -14.64
N LYS A 138 -17.57 -30.25 -14.55
CA LYS A 138 -18.93 -29.88 -14.98
C LYS A 138 -19.12 -30.09 -16.48
N ASN A 139 -18.11 -29.81 -17.30
CA ASN A 139 -18.14 -30.04 -18.74
C ASN A 139 -18.12 -31.54 -19.08
N MET A 140 -17.30 -32.36 -18.39
CA MET A 140 -17.29 -33.81 -18.55
C MET A 140 -18.60 -34.47 -18.13
N VAL A 141 -19.18 -34.04 -17.01
CA VAL A 141 -20.48 -34.52 -16.52
C VAL A 141 -21.58 -34.13 -17.52
N ARG A 142 -21.60 -32.88 -17.99
CA ARG A 142 -22.55 -32.43 -19.02
C ARG A 142 -22.40 -33.20 -20.33
N GLN A 143 -21.18 -33.54 -20.74
CA GLN A 143 -20.94 -34.36 -21.94
C GLN A 143 -21.42 -35.80 -21.76
N LYS A 144 -21.20 -36.40 -20.58
CA LYS A 144 -21.70 -37.76 -20.26
C LYS A 144 -23.22 -37.81 -20.12
N LEU A 145 -23.85 -36.78 -19.55
CA LEU A 145 -25.31 -36.68 -19.45
C LEU A 145 -25.99 -36.32 -20.77
N GLY A 146 -25.34 -35.51 -21.62
CA GLY A 146 -25.82 -35.15 -22.96
C GLY A 146 -25.77 -36.29 -23.99
N SER A 147 -25.09 -37.40 -23.67
CA SER A 147 -25.04 -38.60 -24.51
C SER A 147 -26.18 -39.58 -24.22
N SER A 148 -27.08 -39.26 -23.28
CA SER A 148 -28.28 -40.07 -22.97
C SER A 148 -29.57 -39.39 -23.46
N HIS A 149 -29.57 -38.88 -24.69
CA HIS A 149 -30.83 -38.63 -25.38
C HIS A 149 -31.24 -39.93 -26.09
N LYS A 150 -32.14 -40.69 -25.46
CA LYS A 150 -32.91 -41.72 -26.19
C LYS A 150 -33.58 -41.01 -27.36
N THR A 151 -33.24 -41.44 -28.57
CA THR A 151 -34.00 -41.18 -29.80
C THR A 151 -35.40 -41.75 -29.57
N TYR A 152 -36.40 -40.89 -29.48
CA TYR A 152 -37.77 -41.31 -29.70
C TYR A 152 -37.97 -41.30 -31.22
N GLU A 153 -38.25 -42.47 -31.80
CA GLU A 153 -38.73 -42.52 -33.18
C GLU A 153 -40.06 -41.75 -33.27
N PRO A 154 -40.24 -40.87 -34.26
CA PRO A 154 -41.55 -40.31 -34.54
C PRO A 154 -42.44 -41.47 -35.03
N LEU A 155 -43.52 -41.74 -34.31
CA LEU A 155 -44.58 -42.61 -34.82
C LEU A 155 -45.06 -42.04 -36.16
N SER A 156 -44.83 -42.79 -37.23
CA SER A 156 -45.37 -42.50 -38.55
C SER A 156 -46.89 -42.57 -38.45
N ASN A 157 -47.54 -41.41 -38.50
CA ASN A 157 -48.99 -41.35 -38.61
C ASN A 157 -49.36 -41.63 -40.08
N SER A 158 -49.33 -42.90 -40.45
CA SER A 158 -49.98 -43.41 -41.65
C SER A 158 -51.36 -43.92 -41.26
N ASP A 159 -52.31 -42.99 -41.14
CA ASP A 159 -53.74 -43.24 -41.29
C ASP A 159 -54.24 -41.94 -41.96
N GLU A 160 -54.34 -41.91 -43.30
CA GLU A 160 -55.61 -42.18 -44.01
C GLU A 160 -56.77 -41.51 -43.28
N TRP A 161 -57.32 -40.41 -43.82
CA TRP A 161 -58.76 -40.23 -44.01
C TRP A 161 -58.97 -39.15 -45.08
N ASP A 162 -59.57 -39.60 -46.19
CA ASP A 162 -60.08 -38.82 -47.31
C ASP A 162 -61.12 -37.77 -46.90
N GLU A 163 -61.10 -36.60 -47.56
CA GLU A 163 -62.21 -35.88 -48.21
C GLU A 163 -61.85 -34.41 -48.53
#